data_AF-A0A7X6XVF0-F1
#
_entry.id   AF-A0A7X6XVF0-F1
#
_cell.length_a   1.000
_cell.length_b   1.000
_cell.length_c   1.000
_cell.angle_alpha   90.00
_cell.angle_beta   90.00
_cell.angle_gamma   90.00
#
_symmetry.space_group_name_H-M   'P 1'
#
loop_
_entity.id
_entity.type
_entity.pdbx_description
1 polymer ?
#
loop_
_entity_poly.entity_id
_entity_poly.type
_entity_poly.pdbx_seq_one_letter_code
_entity_poly.pdbx_strand_id
1 'polypeptide(L)'
;MDFLHSKSYTVTQHLSRYFLSVDVGSRIKIISEFVDELSVSRGTVQNALQVLKDTEAIKLVSKGKLGTFLEEKNTNLLLDFAGINFLVGTMPLPYTKLYEGLGAGILKVMRANYDLPINMAYMRGAQRRIEMVLNGRYDFAIVSQYAADSYLKENPDTLEIVENFGLYSFLSGHVLILKDNDKVKIEDGMRVAIDDDSIDQVRLTLLSSEGKNVEFVSVTYPQILLNFESKLIDAAIWNKDEFSHTHLPYKTVDIEVPNMDNTVAVLVVNKHNVDLIKIIQSSINVAEILDIQHEVVKGAMTPNY
;
A
#
# COMPACT_ATOMS: atom_id res chain seq x y z
N MET A 1 22.22 17.97 -23.05
CA MET A 1 20.91 18.30 -22.43
C MET A 1 19.83 18.57 -23.50
N ASP A 2 19.80 17.83 -24.62
CA ASP A 2 18.81 18.04 -25.72
C ASP A 2 18.08 16.75 -26.16
N PHE A 3 18.15 15.68 -25.37
CA PHE A 3 17.52 14.39 -25.71
C PHE A 3 16.15 14.15 -25.03
N LEU A 4 15.75 15.04 -24.11
CA LEU A 4 14.62 14.86 -23.19
C LEU A 4 13.22 15.05 -23.82
N HIS A 5 13.12 15.43 -25.10
CA HIS A 5 11.83 15.69 -25.77
C HIS A 5 11.67 15.04 -27.15
N SER A 6 12.50 14.07 -27.53
CA SER A 6 12.29 13.37 -28.80
C SER A 6 11.16 12.34 -28.68
N LYS A 7 10.29 12.23 -29.70
CA LYS A 7 9.27 11.16 -29.78
C LYS A 7 9.86 9.75 -29.58
N SER A 8 11.14 9.58 -29.91
CA SER A 8 11.85 8.31 -29.70
C SER A 8 12.03 7.98 -28.22
N TYR A 9 12.28 8.97 -27.36
CA TYR A 9 12.44 8.76 -25.92
C TYR A 9 11.15 8.29 -25.28
N THR A 10 10.02 8.94 -25.57
CA THR A 10 8.70 8.53 -25.05
C THR A 10 8.34 7.11 -25.47
N VAL A 11 8.67 6.72 -26.71
CA VAL A 11 8.45 5.35 -27.19
C VAL A 11 9.36 4.37 -26.44
N THR A 12 10.67 4.66 -26.28
CA THR A 12 11.56 3.82 -25.46
C THR A 12 11.06 3.68 -24.02
N GLN A 13 10.57 4.76 -23.41
CA GLN A 13 9.99 4.74 -22.07
C GLN A 13 8.78 3.80 -21.99
N HIS A 14 7.84 3.90 -22.94
CA HIS A 14 6.67 3.03 -23.00
C HIS A 14 7.04 1.56 -23.18
N LEU A 15 7.95 1.27 -24.11
CA LEU A 15 8.42 -0.11 -24.31
C LEU A 15 9.13 -0.65 -23.06
N SER A 16 9.85 0.19 -22.33
CA SER A 16 10.54 -0.23 -21.10
C SER A 16 9.54 -0.64 -20.02
N ARG A 17 8.47 0.15 -19.82
CA ARG A 17 7.35 -0.20 -18.93
C ARG A 17 6.65 -1.48 -19.36
N TYR A 18 6.44 -1.67 -20.67
CA TYR A 18 5.94 -2.93 -21.19
C TYR A 18 6.85 -4.12 -20.83
N PHE A 19 8.16 -4.03 -21.05
CA PHE A 19 9.08 -5.15 -20.73
C PHE A 19 9.25 -5.38 -19.22
N LEU A 20 9.09 -4.35 -18.38
CA LEU A 20 9.00 -4.51 -16.93
C LEU A 20 7.82 -5.43 -16.57
N SER A 21 6.66 -5.25 -17.22
CA SER A 21 5.46 -6.06 -16.99
C SER A 21 5.46 -7.48 -17.59
N VAL A 22 6.39 -7.78 -18.51
CA VAL A 22 6.44 -9.06 -19.23
C VAL A 22 7.41 -10.02 -18.54
N ASP A 23 6.95 -11.26 -18.32
CA ASP A 23 7.78 -12.32 -17.73
C ASP A 23 8.74 -12.90 -18.78
N VAL A 24 9.96 -13.26 -18.35
CA VAL A 24 10.94 -13.95 -19.21
C VAL A 24 10.35 -15.27 -19.72
N GLY A 25 10.55 -15.56 -21.00
CA GLY A 25 9.99 -16.72 -21.71
C GLY A 25 8.61 -16.46 -22.31
N SER A 26 8.00 -15.29 -22.09
CA SER A 26 6.71 -14.92 -22.66
C SER A 26 6.83 -14.35 -24.08
N ARG A 27 5.79 -14.56 -24.88
CA ARG A 27 5.68 -13.97 -26.23
C ARG A 27 5.42 -12.47 -26.10
N ILE A 28 6.13 -11.67 -26.89
CA ILE A 28 5.95 -10.21 -26.90
C ILE A 28 4.98 -9.78 -27.99
N LYS A 29 4.41 -8.58 -27.82
CA LYS A 29 3.62 -7.88 -28.83
C LYS A 29 4.43 -7.72 -30.12
N ILE A 30 3.75 -7.79 -31.27
CA ILE A 30 4.36 -7.48 -32.56
C ILE A 30 4.46 -5.96 -32.76
N ILE A 31 5.37 -5.54 -33.65
CA ILE A 31 5.64 -4.11 -33.88
C ILE A 31 4.37 -3.33 -34.28
N SER A 32 3.46 -3.92 -35.06
CA SER A 32 2.23 -3.24 -35.46
C SER A 32 1.32 -2.92 -34.27
N GLU A 33 1.28 -3.78 -33.25
CA GLU A 33 0.50 -3.52 -32.04
C GLU A 33 1.02 -2.28 -31.30
N PHE A 34 2.34 -2.12 -31.20
CA PHE A 34 2.94 -0.90 -30.62
C PHE A 34 2.72 0.34 -31.49
N VAL A 35 2.76 0.19 -32.81
CA VAL A 35 2.49 1.29 -33.76
C VAL A 35 1.06 1.80 -33.58
N ASP A 36 0.09 0.89 -33.46
CA ASP A 36 -1.31 1.22 -33.27
C ASP A 36 -1.56 1.84 -31.89
N GLU A 37 -0.99 1.23 -30.83
CA GLU A 37 -1.12 1.70 -29.43
C GLU A 37 -0.52 3.10 -29.22
N LEU A 38 0.64 3.38 -29.81
CA LEU A 38 1.37 4.64 -29.61
C LEU A 38 1.13 5.67 -30.71
N SER A 39 0.43 5.30 -31.79
CA SER A 39 0.22 6.17 -32.96
C SER A 39 1.52 6.77 -33.53
N VAL A 40 2.57 5.95 -33.63
CA VAL A 40 3.90 6.34 -34.14
C VAL A 40 4.31 5.52 -35.36
N SER A 41 5.35 5.97 -36.10
CA SER A 41 5.85 5.20 -37.23
C SER A 41 6.50 3.89 -36.78
N ARG A 42 6.45 2.87 -37.65
CA ARG A 42 7.13 1.58 -37.46
C ARG A 42 8.61 1.75 -37.16
N GLY A 43 9.28 2.68 -37.84
CA GLY A 43 10.70 2.96 -37.64
C GLY A 43 11.01 3.46 -36.23
N THR A 44 10.13 4.28 -35.64
CA THR A 44 10.31 4.76 -34.26
C THR A 44 10.27 3.61 -33.24
N VAL A 45 9.31 2.69 -33.37
CA VAL A 45 9.23 1.50 -32.51
C VAL A 45 10.46 0.61 -32.69
N GLN A 46 10.88 0.38 -33.93
CA GLN A 46 12.06 -0.44 -34.23
C GLN A 46 13.34 0.16 -33.65
N ASN A 47 13.52 1.48 -33.75
CA ASN A 47 14.66 2.16 -33.18
C ASN A 47 14.65 2.08 -31.64
N ALA A 48 13.50 2.27 -31.00
CA ALA A 48 13.37 2.12 -29.54
C ALA A 48 13.70 0.68 -29.09
N LEU A 49 13.18 -0.33 -29.77
CA LEU A 49 13.55 -1.74 -29.53
C LEU A 49 15.04 -1.98 -29.74
N GLN A 50 15.64 -1.35 -30.75
CA GLN A 50 17.06 -1.49 -31.01
C GLN A 50 17.89 -0.89 -29.88
N VAL A 51 17.53 0.29 -29.37
CA VAL A 51 18.16 0.90 -28.20
C VAL A 51 18.12 -0.03 -26.99
N LEU A 52 16.97 -0.63 -26.68
CA LEU A 52 16.85 -1.55 -25.54
C LEU A 52 17.68 -2.83 -25.71
N LYS A 53 17.87 -3.31 -26.94
CA LYS A 53 18.73 -4.47 -27.21
C LYS A 53 20.22 -4.11 -27.17
N ASP A 54 20.59 -2.99 -27.78
CA ASP A 54 21.99 -2.53 -27.88
C ASP A 54 22.57 -2.17 -26.50
N THR A 55 21.71 -1.77 -25.57
CA THR A 55 22.06 -1.51 -24.17
C THR A 55 21.90 -2.73 -23.26
N GLU A 56 21.57 -3.90 -23.83
CA GLU A 56 21.36 -5.15 -23.09
C GLU A 56 20.23 -5.07 -22.04
N ALA A 57 19.33 -4.08 -22.15
CA ALA A 57 18.14 -3.98 -21.31
C ALA A 57 17.17 -5.15 -21.58
N ILE A 58 17.14 -5.66 -22.81
CA ILE A 58 16.37 -6.85 -23.21
C ILE A 58 17.15 -7.72 -24.20
N LYS A 59 16.84 -9.01 -24.18
CA LYS A 59 17.23 -9.96 -25.22
C LYS A 59 15.99 -10.65 -25.76
N LEU A 60 15.85 -10.67 -27.09
CA LEU A 60 14.66 -11.20 -27.76
C LEU A 60 15.05 -12.35 -28.68
N VAL A 61 14.24 -13.42 -28.70
CA VAL A 61 14.42 -14.57 -29.57
C VAL A 61 13.23 -14.71 -30.52
N SER A 62 13.50 -14.72 -31.84
CA SER A 62 12.48 -14.99 -32.86
C SER A 62 12.35 -16.49 -33.07
N LYS A 63 11.14 -17.02 -32.90
CA LYS A 63 10.80 -18.44 -33.12
C LYS A 63 9.93 -18.62 -34.38
N GLY A 64 10.16 -17.79 -35.40
CA GLY A 64 9.44 -17.85 -36.67
C GLY A 64 7.94 -17.63 -36.51
N LYS A 65 7.13 -18.61 -36.96
CA LYS A 65 5.65 -18.53 -36.89
C LYS A 65 5.09 -18.41 -35.47
N LEU A 66 5.86 -18.85 -34.46
CA LEU A 66 5.47 -18.76 -33.05
C LEU A 66 5.56 -17.33 -32.49
N GLY A 67 6.22 -16.41 -33.20
CA GLY A 67 6.43 -15.03 -32.78
C GLY A 67 7.80 -14.80 -32.13
N THR A 68 7.94 -13.63 -31.52
CA THR A 68 9.15 -13.22 -30.79
C THR A 68 8.89 -13.35 -29.29
N PHE A 69 9.90 -13.80 -28.55
CA PHE A 69 9.82 -14.03 -27.11
C PHE A 69 10.88 -13.22 -26.39
N LEU A 70 10.58 -12.82 -25.15
CA LEU A 70 11.55 -12.23 -24.25
C LEU A 70 12.44 -13.34 -23.67
N GLU A 71 13.73 -13.32 -23.96
CA GLU A 71 14.70 -14.32 -23.49
C GLU A 71 15.37 -13.88 -22.20
N GLU A 72 15.77 -12.61 -22.10
CA GLU A 72 16.40 -12.03 -20.92
C GLU A 72 15.95 -10.56 -20.79
N LYS A 73 15.95 -10.03 -19.56
CA LYS A 73 15.74 -8.60 -19.29
C LYS A 73 16.61 -8.14 -18.13
N ASN A 74 17.10 -6.91 -18.20
CA ASN A 74 17.77 -6.22 -17.10
C ASN A 74 16.81 -5.21 -16.49
N THR A 75 16.28 -5.52 -15.31
CA THR A 75 15.26 -4.69 -14.65
C THR A 75 15.77 -3.28 -14.30
N ASN A 76 17.02 -3.12 -13.83
CA ASN A 76 17.55 -1.81 -13.47
C ASN A 76 17.63 -0.88 -14.70
N LEU A 77 18.15 -1.38 -15.83
CA LEU A 77 18.19 -0.59 -17.07
C LEU A 77 16.78 -0.25 -17.58
N LEU A 78 15.83 -1.18 -17.45
CA LEU A 78 14.45 -0.94 -17.84
C LEU A 78 13.76 0.11 -16.95
N LEU A 79 14.05 0.13 -15.63
CA LEU A 79 13.57 1.16 -14.71
C LEU A 79 14.10 2.55 -15.12
N ASP A 80 15.39 2.64 -15.43
CA ASP A 80 16.02 3.88 -15.90
C ASP A 80 15.37 4.39 -17.19
N PHE A 81 15.21 3.53 -18.20
CA PHE A 81 14.53 3.91 -19.44
C PHE A 81 13.05 4.22 -19.25
N ALA A 82 12.37 3.57 -18.30
CA ALA A 82 10.99 3.85 -17.92
C ALA A 82 10.85 5.17 -17.16
N GLY A 83 11.95 5.78 -16.72
CA GLY A 83 11.96 6.96 -15.87
C GLY A 83 11.42 6.69 -14.46
N ILE A 84 11.51 5.44 -14.00
CA ILE A 84 11.11 5.01 -12.66
C ILE A 84 12.37 5.02 -11.81
N ASN A 85 12.67 6.18 -11.22
CA ASN A 85 13.94 6.43 -10.54
C ASN A 85 13.82 6.36 -9.01
N PHE A 86 12.60 6.29 -8.49
CA PHE A 86 12.32 6.10 -7.06
C PHE A 86 10.88 5.59 -6.87
N LEU A 87 10.61 4.96 -5.73
CA LEU A 87 9.27 4.60 -5.28
C LEU A 87 8.94 5.33 -3.98
N VAL A 88 7.69 5.76 -3.84
CA VAL A 88 7.16 6.33 -2.60
C VAL A 88 5.89 5.59 -2.20
N GLY A 89 5.99 4.84 -1.11
CA GLY A 89 4.84 4.25 -0.44
C GLY A 89 4.18 5.22 0.52
N THR A 90 2.95 4.92 0.94
CA THR A 90 2.32 5.58 2.08
C THR A 90 1.79 4.59 3.11
N MET A 91 1.91 4.91 4.40
CA MET A 91 1.39 4.07 5.48
C MET A 91 0.86 4.93 6.66
N PRO A 92 0.14 4.32 7.64
CA PRO A 92 -0.21 5.02 8.87
C PRO A 92 1.02 5.58 9.58
N LEU A 93 0.83 6.64 10.38
CA LEU A 93 1.87 7.12 11.29
C LEU A 93 2.42 5.97 12.15
N PRO A 94 3.75 5.87 12.35
CA PRO A 94 4.39 4.72 12.98
C PRO A 94 4.30 4.80 14.51
N TYR A 95 3.08 4.89 15.05
CA TYR A 95 2.84 5.04 16.49
C TYR A 95 2.81 3.71 17.27
N THR A 96 2.93 2.56 16.57
CA THR A 96 3.06 1.23 17.19
C THR A 96 4.32 0.53 16.69
N LYS A 97 4.87 -0.38 17.51
CA LYS A 97 5.98 -1.25 17.08
C LYS A 97 5.64 -2.13 15.88
N LEU A 98 4.37 -2.50 15.71
CA LEU A 98 3.91 -3.25 14.54
C LEU A 98 4.04 -2.41 13.27
N TYR A 99 3.59 -1.15 13.28
CA TYR A 99 3.76 -0.25 12.13
C TYR A 99 5.22 0.08 11.86
N GLU A 100 6.00 0.39 12.90
CA GLU A 100 7.44 0.59 12.77
C GLU A 100 8.13 -0.61 12.10
N GLY A 101 7.83 -1.82 12.58
CA GLY A 101 8.41 -3.06 12.07
C GLY A 101 7.99 -3.38 10.64
N LEU A 102 6.71 -3.19 10.31
CA LEU A 102 6.21 -3.42 8.95
C LEU A 102 6.84 -2.46 7.96
N GLY A 103 6.88 -1.16 8.28
CA GLY A 103 7.51 -0.14 7.44
C GLY A 103 9.00 -0.41 7.21
N ALA A 104 9.74 -0.72 8.27
CA ALA A 104 11.16 -1.05 8.18
C ALA A 104 11.40 -2.32 7.35
N GLY A 105 10.57 -3.36 7.54
CA GLY A 105 10.63 -4.61 6.79
C GLY A 105 10.44 -4.37 5.30
N ILE A 106 9.36 -3.70 4.91
CA ILE A 106 9.04 -3.37 3.51
C ILE A 106 10.20 -2.61 2.87
N LEU A 107 10.65 -1.52 3.50
CA LEU A 107 11.73 -0.70 2.95
C LEU A 107 13.03 -1.47 2.81
N LYS A 108 13.43 -2.26 3.82
CA LYS A 108 14.67 -3.03 3.78
C LYS A 108 14.66 -4.09 2.69
N VAL A 109 13.57 -4.86 2.57
CA VAL A 109 13.46 -5.95 1.60
C VAL A 109 13.37 -5.40 0.18
N MET A 110 12.58 -4.35 -0.05
CA MET A 110 12.48 -3.75 -1.39
C MET A 110 13.80 -3.12 -1.85
N ARG A 111 14.54 -2.42 -0.96
CA ARG A 111 15.87 -1.84 -1.26
C ARG A 111 16.92 -2.89 -1.63
N ALA A 112 16.75 -4.14 -1.20
CA ALA A 112 17.73 -5.19 -1.48
C ALA A 112 17.59 -5.79 -2.89
N ASN A 113 16.45 -5.59 -3.56
CA ASN A 113 16.15 -6.26 -4.83
C ASN A 113 16.56 -5.46 -6.08
N TYR A 114 16.44 -4.13 -6.04
CA TYR A 114 16.73 -3.25 -7.18
C TYR A 114 17.53 -2.03 -6.73
N ASP A 115 18.28 -1.43 -7.65
CA ASP A 115 18.92 -0.12 -7.44
C ASP A 115 17.87 1.00 -7.61
N LEU A 116 16.80 0.89 -6.83
CA LEU A 116 15.63 1.76 -6.89
C LEU A 116 15.40 2.36 -5.49
N PRO A 117 15.74 3.64 -5.28
CA PRO A 117 15.44 4.33 -4.04
C PRO A 117 13.96 4.20 -3.68
N ILE A 118 13.68 3.76 -2.45
CA ILE A 118 12.31 3.67 -1.93
C ILE A 118 12.20 4.41 -0.60
N ASN A 119 11.13 5.17 -0.47
CA ASN A 119 10.78 5.94 0.71
C ASN A 119 9.33 5.69 1.13
N MET A 120 9.04 5.99 2.39
CA MET A 120 7.70 5.90 2.95
C MET A 120 7.24 7.28 3.41
N ALA A 121 6.06 7.68 2.97
CA ALA A 121 5.33 8.82 3.52
C ALA A 121 4.34 8.34 4.58
N TYR A 122 4.12 9.16 5.59
CA TYR A 122 3.22 8.84 6.70
C TYR A 122 2.01 9.75 6.67
N MET A 123 0.81 9.16 6.59
CA MET A 123 -0.42 9.94 6.66
C MET A 123 -1.58 9.17 7.30
N ARG A 124 -2.47 9.96 7.90
CA ARG A 124 -3.70 9.48 8.51
C ARG A 124 -4.77 9.20 7.45
N GLY A 125 -5.64 8.27 7.79
CA GLY A 125 -6.81 7.92 7.01
C GLY A 125 -6.53 6.95 5.87
N ALA A 126 -7.16 5.78 5.91
CA ALA A 126 -6.98 4.75 4.88
C ALA A 126 -7.53 5.23 3.53
N GLN A 127 -8.68 5.91 3.55
CA GLN A 127 -9.29 6.46 2.34
C GLN A 127 -8.36 7.45 1.63
N ARG A 128 -7.79 8.42 2.35
CA ARG A 128 -6.86 9.40 1.77
C ARG A 128 -5.60 8.74 1.21
N ARG A 129 -5.06 7.72 1.89
CA ARG A 129 -3.90 6.96 1.37
C ARG A 129 -4.21 6.33 0.02
N ILE A 130 -5.36 5.67 -0.09
CA ILE A 130 -5.83 5.07 -1.33
C ILE A 130 -6.02 6.12 -2.43
N GLU A 131 -6.69 7.23 -2.13
CA GLU A 131 -6.94 8.30 -3.10
C GLU A 131 -5.63 8.91 -3.63
N MET A 132 -4.60 9.02 -2.81
CA MET A 132 -3.30 9.54 -3.24
C MET A 132 -2.54 8.56 -4.15
N VAL A 133 -2.74 7.25 -3.99
CA VAL A 133 -2.24 6.23 -4.92
C VAL A 133 -2.98 6.32 -6.26
N LEU A 134 -4.31 6.40 -6.23
CA LEU A 134 -5.11 6.51 -7.44
C LEU A 134 -4.81 7.78 -8.25
N ASN A 135 -4.49 8.88 -7.57
CA ASN A 135 -4.09 10.15 -8.18
C ASN A 135 -2.60 10.22 -8.58
N GLY A 136 -1.84 9.12 -8.43
CA GLY A 136 -0.43 9.05 -8.81
C GLY A 136 0.52 9.91 -7.97
N ARG A 137 0.13 10.25 -6.73
CA ARG A 137 0.99 10.96 -5.77
C ARG A 137 1.91 10.02 -5.01
N TYR A 138 1.46 8.78 -4.78
CA TYR A 138 2.25 7.69 -4.24
C TYR A 138 2.10 6.47 -5.14
N ASP A 139 3.13 5.62 -5.13
CA ASP A 139 3.18 4.42 -5.95
C ASP A 139 2.33 3.30 -5.32
N PHE A 140 2.34 3.20 -4.00
CA PHE A 140 1.55 2.21 -3.26
C PHE A 140 1.13 2.72 -1.89
N ALA A 141 0.15 2.05 -1.28
CA ALA A 141 -0.29 2.32 0.08
C ALA A 141 -0.36 1.04 0.92
N ILE A 142 -0.05 1.16 2.20
CA ILE A 142 -0.33 0.15 3.22
C ILE A 142 -1.61 0.54 3.95
N VAL A 143 -2.58 -0.36 3.92
CA VAL A 143 -3.89 -0.24 4.58
C VAL A 143 -4.28 -1.57 5.21
N SER A 144 -5.35 -1.61 6.00
CA SER A 144 -5.92 -2.87 6.42
C SER A 144 -6.62 -3.56 5.23
N GLN A 145 -6.71 -4.90 5.27
CA GLN A 145 -7.45 -5.63 4.25
C GLN A 145 -8.92 -5.20 4.21
N TYR A 146 -9.54 -4.99 5.39
CA TYR A 146 -10.90 -4.49 5.47
C TYR A 146 -11.10 -3.15 4.75
N ALA A 147 -10.16 -2.21 4.92
CA ALA A 147 -10.22 -0.91 4.26
C ALA A 147 -10.08 -1.03 2.73
N ALA A 148 -9.16 -1.87 2.25
CA ALA A 148 -8.99 -2.11 0.82
C ALA A 148 -10.25 -2.75 0.19
N ASP A 149 -10.79 -3.79 0.82
CA ASP A 149 -11.97 -4.51 0.34
C ASP A 149 -13.22 -3.62 0.35
N SER A 150 -13.38 -2.80 1.40
CA SER A 150 -14.49 -1.84 1.49
C SER A 150 -14.39 -0.78 0.40
N TYR A 151 -13.19 -0.25 0.15
CA TYR A 151 -12.99 0.72 -0.93
C TYR A 151 -13.26 0.11 -2.31
N LEU A 152 -12.78 -1.11 -2.58
CA LEU A 152 -13.00 -1.83 -3.83
C LEU A 152 -14.47 -2.19 -4.07
N LYS A 153 -15.24 -2.46 -3.01
CA LYS A 153 -16.67 -2.70 -3.11
C LYS A 153 -17.44 -1.49 -3.64
N GLU A 154 -17.04 -0.29 -3.22
CA GLU A 154 -17.64 0.97 -3.68
C GLU A 154 -17.03 1.47 -5.00
N ASN A 155 -15.76 1.14 -5.26
CA ASN A 155 -15.00 1.57 -6.42
C ASN A 155 -14.33 0.38 -7.13
N PRO A 156 -15.12 -0.47 -7.84
CA PRO A 156 -14.59 -1.62 -8.53
C PRO A 156 -13.52 -1.24 -9.57
N ASP A 157 -12.58 -2.16 -9.82
CA ASP A 157 -11.53 -2.02 -10.84
C ASP A 157 -10.56 -0.85 -10.68
N THR A 158 -10.45 -0.28 -9.47
CA THR A 158 -9.53 0.85 -9.19
C THR A 158 -8.18 0.44 -8.63
N LEU A 159 -8.16 -0.52 -7.70
CA LEU A 159 -6.96 -0.97 -6.99
C LEU A 159 -6.64 -2.43 -7.30
N GLU A 160 -5.37 -2.78 -7.17
CA GLU A 160 -4.88 -4.14 -7.02
C GLU A 160 -4.35 -4.31 -5.60
N ILE A 161 -4.80 -5.35 -4.89
CA ILE A 161 -4.15 -5.82 -3.67
C ILE A 161 -2.97 -6.69 -4.11
N VAL A 162 -1.76 -6.12 -4.08
CA VAL A 162 -0.57 -6.75 -4.61
C VAL A 162 -0.02 -7.79 -3.65
N GLU A 163 -0.06 -7.50 -2.35
CA GLU A 163 0.41 -8.38 -1.29
C GLU A 163 -0.48 -8.33 -0.05
N ASN A 164 -0.58 -9.47 0.62
CA ASN A 164 -1.27 -9.65 1.89
C ASN A 164 -0.28 -10.18 2.93
N PHE A 165 -0.10 -9.43 4.02
CA PHE A 165 0.91 -9.74 5.05
C PHE A 165 0.38 -10.66 6.16
N GLY A 166 -0.86 -11.16 6.05
CA GLY A 166 -1.44 -12.12 6.99
C GLY A 166 -1.97 -11.50 8.28
N LEU A 167 -2.60 -12.32 9.12
CA LEU A 167 -3.21 -11.90 10.38
C LEU A 167 -2.21 -11.21 11.31
N TYR A 168 -2.68 -10.17 11.99
CA TYR A 168 -1.91 -9.39 12.97
C TYR A 168 -0.70 -8.62 12.43
N SER A 169 -0.50 -8.58 11.12
CA SER A 169 0.59 -7.81 10.49
C SER A 169 0.35 -6.30 10.51
N PHE A 170 -0.91 -5.84 10.63
CA PHE A 170 -1.24 -4.42 10.74
C PHE A 170 -1.36 -3.98 12.20
N LEU A 171 -2.15 -4.71 12.98
CA LEU A 171 -2.42 -4.46 14.40
C LEU A 171 -2.91 -5.75 15.07
N SER A 172 -2.76 -5.88 16.39
CA SER A 172 -3.22 -7.06 17.13
C SER A 172 -4.74 -7.11 17.31
N GLY A 173 -5.39 -5.96 17.32
CA GLY A 173 -6.83 -5.85 17.43
C GLY A 173 -7.29 -4.43 17.77
N HIS A 174 -8.60 -4.29 17.89
CA HIS A 174 -9.23 -3.06 18.34
C HIS A 174 -9.88 -3.28 19.70
N VAL A 175 -9.99 -2.20 20.46
CA VAL A 175 -10.65 -2.19 21.76
C VAL A 175 -11.57 -0.98 21.88
N LEU A 176 -12.58 -1.11 22.73
CA LEU A 176 -13.43 -0.02 23.16
C LEU A 176 -12.80 0.63 24.40
N ILE A 177 -12.57 1.93 24.33
CA ILE A 177 -12.22 2.77 25.48
C ILE A 177 -13.51 3.40 26.02
N LEU A 178 -13.72 3.31 27.33
CA LEU A 178 -14.82 3.93 28.05
C LEU A 178 -14.28 4.87 29.12
N LYS A 179 -14.90 6.05 29.22
CA LYS A 179 -14.59 7.04 30.25
C LYS A 179 -14.96 6.57 31.66
N ASP A 180 -16.07 5.83 31.77
CA ASP A 180 -16.58 5.29 33.02
C ASP A 180 -16.04 3.86 33.23
N ASN A 181 -15.36 3.65 34.36
CA ASN A 181 -14.70 2.38 34.69
C ASN A 181 -15.67 1.25 35.06
N ASP A 182 -16.91 1.59 35.40
CA ASP A 182 -17.94 0.61 35.74
C ASP A 182 -18.71 0.10 34.51
N LYS A 183 -18.51 0.74 33.35
CA LYS A 183 -19.15 0.37 32.09
C LYS A 183 -18.31 -0.67 31.34
N VAL A 184 -19.00 -1.51 30.58
CA VAL A 184 -18.37 -2.58 29.77
C VAL A 184 -18.79 -2.56 28.30
N LYS A 185 -19.64 -1.61 27.90
CA LYS A 185 -20.14 -1.45 26.53
C LYS A 185 -20.68 -0.03 26.31
N ILE A 186 -20.96 0.29 25.06
CA ILE A 186 -21.66 1.52 24.67
C ILE A 186 -23.14 1.42 25.10
N GLU A 187 -23.68 2.51 25.65
CA GLU A 187 -25.05 2.62 26.14
C GLU A 187 -25.74 3.88 25.59
N ASP A 188 -27.06 3.96 25.74
CA ASP A 188 -27.85 5.11 25.30
C ASP A 188 -27.40 6.40 25.99
N GLY A 189 -27.37 7.49 25.23
CA GLY A 189 -26.97 8.83 25.69
C GLY A 189 -25.46 9.07 25.70
N MET A 190 -24.63 8.10 25.33
CA MET A 190 -23.19 8.30 25.21
C MET A 190 -22.81 9.14 23.99
N ARG A 191 -21.74 9.93 24.12
CA ARG A 191 -21.05 10.56 22.99
C ARG A 191 -19.90 9.68 22.53
N VAL A 192 -19.99 9.16 21.31
CA VAL A 192 -19.06 8.18 20.78
C VAL A 192 -18.18 8.83 19.70
N ALA A 193 -16.87 8.76 19.88
CA ALA A 193 -15.91 9.28 18.91
C ALA A 193 -15.97 8.52 17.58
N ILE A 194 -16.02 9.25 16.48
CA ILE A 194 -15.90 8.71 15.13
C ILE A 194 -14.84 9.49 14.34
N ASP A 195 -13.90 8.79 13.72
CA ASP A 195 -12.91 9.37 12.81
C ASP A 195 -13.25 8.97 11.38
N ASP A 196 -13.89 9.89 10.66
CA ASP A 196 -14.41 9.68 9.31
C ASP A 196 -13.30 9.33 8.29
N ASP A 197 -12.03 9.66 8.59
CA ASP A 197 -10.90 9.30 7.72
C ASP A 197 -10.48 7.82 7.92
N SER A 198 -10.93 7.15 8.98
CA SER A 198 -10.54 5.79 9.37
C SER A 198 -11.65 4.77 9.12
N ILE A 199 -11.59 4.11 7.96
CA ILE A 199 -12.57 3.11 7.51
C ILE A 199 -12.82 2.02 8.57
N ASP A 200 -11.75 1.49 9.18
CA ASP A 200 -11.86 0.48 10.25
C ASP A 200 -12.57 1.02 11.50
N GLN A 201 -12.20 2.23 11.94
CA GLN A 201 -12.74 2.83 13.16
C GLN A 201 -14.22 3.18 13.00
N VAL A 202 -14.61 3.73 11.84
CA VAL A 202 -16.01 4.00 11.50
C VAL A 202 -16.84 2.73 11.59
N ARG A 203 -16.43 1.65 10.90
CA ARG A 203 -17.17 0.38 10.95
C ARG A 203 -17.34 -0.12 12.37
N LEU A 204 -16.25 -0.23 13.12
CA LEU A 204 -16.27 -0.84 14.45
C LEU A 204 -17.06 0.01 15.45
N THR A 205 -17.03 1.33 15.28
CA THR A 205 -17.83 2.28 16.07
C THR A 205 -19.31 2.09 15.81
N LEU A 206 -19.72 1.97 14.54
CA LEU A 206 -21.11 1.73 14.16
C LEU A 206 -21.62 0.38 14.67
N LEU A 207 -20.82 -0.69 14.52
CA LEU A 207 -21.16 -2.02 15.04
C LEU A 207 -21.29 -2.03 16.57
N SER A 208 -20.35 -1.40 17.27
CA SER A 208 -20.37 -1.34 18.74
C SER A 208 -21.51 -0.50 19.30
N SER A 209 -22.09 0.38 18.47
CA SER A 209 -23.20 1.27 18.83
C SER A 209 -24.56 0.78 18.31
N GLU A 210 -24.62 -0.42 17.71
CA GLU A 210 -25.84 -0.94 17.09
C GLU A 210 -26.98 -1.07 18.11
N GLY A 211 -28.16 -0.56 17.74
CA GLY A 211 -29.33 -0.55 18.62
C GLY A 211 -29.21 0.40 19.83
N LYS A 212 -28.25 1.33 19.82
CA LYS A 212 -28.10 2.38 20.84
C LYS A 212 -28.43 3.76 20.29
N ASN A 213 -29.02 4.60 21.13
CA ASN A 213 -29.22 6.00 20.85
C ASN A 213 -28.01 6.79 21.35
N VAL A 214 -27.02 7.01 20.48
CA VAL A 214 -25.76 7.70 20.79
C VAL A 214 -25.59 8.97 19.96
N GLU A 215 -24.77 9.89 20.45
CA GLU A 215 -24.30 11.04 19.67
C GLU A 215 -22.92 10.70 19.09
N PHE A 216 -22.79 10.66 17.76
CA PHE A 216 -21.49 10.52 17.12
C PHE A 216 -20.77 11.87 17.07
N VAL A 217 -19.59 11.93 17.67
CA VAL A 217 -18.75 13.13 17.71
C VAL A 217 -17.57 12.93 16.77
N SER A 218 -17.56 13.67 15.66
CA SER A 218 -16.46 13.61 14.68
C SER A 218 -15.18 14.17 15.31
N VAL A 219 -14.14 13.34 15.34
CA VAL A 219 -12.83 13.64 15.93
C VAL A 219 -11.73 13.01 15.09
N THR A 220 -10.54 13.61 15.08
CA THR A 220 -9.39 12.91 14.46
C THR A 220 -8.76 11.95 15.46
N TYR A 221 -8.25 10.81 14.99
CA TYR A 221 -7.70 9.76 15.85
C TYR A 221 -6.73 10.28 16.92
N PRO A 222 -5.70 11.09 16.61
CA PRO A 222 -4.78 11.62 17.63
C PRO A 222 -5.42 12.53 18.70
N GLN A 223 -6.62 13.06 18.46
CA GLN A 223 -7.32 13.95 19.39
C GLN A 223 -8.27 13.21 20.33
N ILE A 224 -8.51 11.91 20.14
CA ILE A 224 -9.47 11.17 20.96
C ILE A 224 -9.12 11.24 22.45
N LEU A 225 -7.85 11.06 22.84
CA LEU A 225 -7.44 11.18 24.26
C LEU A 225 -7.76 12.57 24.83
N LEU A 226 -7.42 13.63 24.11
CA LEU A 226 -7.74 15.01 24.52
C LEU A 226 -9.26 15.25 24.64
N ASN A 227 -10.06 14.62 23.79
CA ASN A 227 -11.52 14.72 23.84
C ASN A 227 -12.11 13.97 25.03
N PHE A 228 -11.51 12.85 25.46
CA PHE A 228 -11.87 12.19 26.72
C PHE A 228 -11.57 13.09 27.92
N GLU A 229 -10.37 13.69 27.98
CA GLU A 229 -9.97 14.62 29.05
C GLU A 229 -10.89 15.84 29.14
N SER A 230 -11.24 16.41 27.98
CA SER A 230 -12.17 17.55 27.85
C SER A 230 -13.62 17.16 28.07
N LYS A 231 -13.91 15.88 28.37
CA LYS A 231 -15.26 15.33 28.55
C LYS A 231 -16.17 15.59 27.35
N LEU A 232 -15.63 15.64 26.13
CA LEU A 232 -16.39 15.81 24.90
C LEU A 232 -16.91 14.48 24.35
N ILE A 233 -16.22 13.39 24.65
CA ILE A 233 -16.61 12.02 24.32
C ILE A 233 -16.63 11.15 25.58
N ASP A 234 -17.39 10.06 25.51
CA ASP A 234 -17.56 9.08 26.59
C ASP A 234 -17.09 7.68 26.17
N ALA A 235 -16.99 7.42 24.86
CA ALA A 235 -16.51 6.16 24.29
C ALA A 235 -15.74 6.36 22.96
N ALA A 236 -14.80 5.46 22.66
CA ALA A 236 -14.08 5.44 21.37
C ALA A 236 -13.55 4.04 21.04
N ILE A 237 -13.51 3.69 19.75
CA ILE A 237 -12.72 2.54 19.27
C ILE A 237 -11.26 2.96 19.07
N TRP A 238 -10.33 2.11 19.49
CA TRP A 238 -8.88 2.38 19.50
C TRP A 238 -8.04 1.17 19.08
N ASN A 239 -6.80 1.41 18.67
CA ASN A 239 -5.81 0.38 18.37
C ASN A 239 -5.25 -0.23 19.66
N LYS A 240 -5.40 -1.55 19.85
CA LYS A 240 -4.95 -2.29 21.05
C LYS A 240 -3.45 -2.21 21.30
N ASP A 241 -2.64 -1.96 20.28
CA ASP A 241 -1.18 -1.96 20.40
C ASP A 241 -0.62 -0.68 21.02
N GLU A 242 -1.37 0.42 21.01
CA GLU A 242 -0.94 1.70 21.58
C GLU A 242 -0.93 1.73 23.12
N PHE A 243 -1.65 0.80 23.75
CA PHE A 243 -1.72 0.71 25.21
C PHE A 243 -0.50 0.01 25.83
N SER A 244 0.35 -0.62 25.01
CA SER A 244 1.53 -1.37 25.47
C SER A 244 2.54 -0.52 26.26
N HIS A 245 2.48 0.81 26.13
CA HIS A 245 3.43 1.75 26.75
C HIS A 245 2.80 2.83 27.64
N THR A 246 1.46 2.89 27.74
CA THR A 246 0.78 3.99 28.44
C THR A 246 -0.35 3.47 29.33
N HIS A 247 -0.27 3.72 30.64
CA HIS A 247 -1.42 3.53 31.53
C HIS A 247 -2.43 4.65 31.30
N LEU A 248 -3.51 4.33 30.59
CA LEU A 248 -4.63 5.25 30.45
C LEU A 248 -5.57 5.13 31.65
N PRO A 249 -6.13 6.25 32.15
CA PRO A 249 -7.08 6.24 33.26
C PRO A 249 -8.50 5.80 32.84
N TYR A 250 -8.62 5.09 31.73
CA TYR A 250 -9.88 4.71 31.08
C TYR A 250 -10.02 3.20 31.03
N LYS A 251 -11.27 2.73 31.02
CA LYS A 251 -11.58 1.33 30.88
C LYS A 251 -11.38 0.89 29.45
N THR A 252 -10.63 -0.18 29.26
CA THR A 252 -10.48 -0.86 27.98
C THR A 252 -11.29 -2.14 27.99
N VAL A 253 -12.04 -2.39 26.91
CA VAL A 253 -12.86 -3.59 26.71
C VAL A 253 -12.55 -4.16 25.33
N ASP A 254 -12.29 -5.47 25.25
CA ASP A 254 -12.21 -6.15 23.95
C ASP A 254 -13.58 -6.09 23.26
N ILE A 255 -13.57 -5.84 21.96
CA ILE A 255 -14.80 -5.81 21.15
C ILE A 255 -14.91 -7.05 20.29
N GLU A 256 -16.15 -7.48 20.06
CA GLU A 256 -16.43 -8.50 19.06
C GLU A 256 -16.30 -7.89 17.67
N VAL A 257 -15.43 -8.50 16.85
CA VAL A 257 -15.25 -8.11 15.45
C VAL A 257 -15.79 -9.22 14.55
N PRO A 258 -16.57 -8.90 13.49
CA PRO A 258 -17.15 -9.93 12.63
C PRO A 258 -16.10 -10.77 11.87
N ASN A 259 -14.95 -10.17 11.60
CA ASN A 259 -13.79 -10.79 10.96
C ASN A 259 -12.51 -10.07 11.42
N MET A 260 -11.37 -10.67 11.08
CA MET A 260 -10.05 -10.20 11.50
C MET A 260 -9.31 -9.41 10.41
N ASP A 261 -9.99 -9.06 9.31
CA ASP A 261 -9.38 -8.44 8.13
C ASP A 261 -8.82 -7.04 8.43
N ASN A 262 -9.32 -6.38 9.48
CA ASN A 262 -8.78 -5.13 10.02
C ASN A 262 -7.40 -5.29 10.70
N THR A 263 -6.99 -6.52 11.03
CA THR A 263 -5.66 -6.85 11.58
C THR A 263 -4.63 -7.18 10.51
N VAL A 264 -5.09 -7.41 9.27
CA VAL A 264 -4.26 -7.82 8.15
C VAL A 264 -3.80 -6.58 7.38
N ALA A 265 -2.49 -6.42 7.22
CA ALA A 265 -1.95 -5.38 6.35
C ALA A 265 -2.00 -5.87 4.90
N VAL A 266 -2.33 -4.96 3.99
CA VAL A 266 -2.23 -5.18 2.54
C VAL A 266 -1.50 -4.03 1.88
N LEU A 267 -0.76 -4.35 0.82
CA LEU A 267 -0.16 -3.37 -0.08
C LEU A 267 -1.08 -3.21 -1.29
N VAL A 268 -1.57 -1.99 -1.49
CA VAL A 268 -2.44 -1.65 -2.63
C VAL A 268 -1.75 -0.72 -3.61
N VAL A 269 -2.01 -0.94 -4.89
CA VAL A 269 -1.49 -0.15 -6.02
C VAL A 269 -2.66 0.21 -6.94
N ASN A 270 -2.55 1.29 -7.70
CA ASN A 270 -3.49 1.56 -8.79
C ASN A 270 -3.46 0.39 -9.79
N LYS A 271 -4.61 -0.25 -10.04
CA LYS A 271 -4.73 -1.46 -10.88
C LYS A 271 -4.19 -1.27 -12.29
N HIS A 272 -4.16 -0.04 -12.78
CA HIS A 272 -3.69 0.28 -14.14
C HIS A 272 -2.16 0.40 -14.25
N ASN A 273 -1.42 0.43 -13.14
CA ASN A 273 0.04 0.47 -13.13
C ASN A 273 0.63 -0.95 -13.11
N VAL A 274 0.41 -1.70 -14.20
CA VAL A 274 0.78 -3.12 -14.32
C VAL A 274 2.29 -3.37 -14.18
N ASP A 275 3.10 -2.44 -14.70
CA ASP A 275 4.56 -2.44 -14.55
C ASP A 275 4.97 -2.35 -13.09
N LEU A 276 4.38 -1.41 -12.34
CA LEU A 276 4.65 -1.21 -10.92
C LEU A 276 4.22 -2.42 -10.08
N ILE A 277 3.04 -2.98 -10.36
CA ILE A 277 2.56 -4.20 -9.69
C ILE A 277 3.60 -5.32 -9.83
N LYS A 278 4.10 -5.54 -11.05
CA LYS A 278 5.12 -6.57 -11.32
C LYS A 278 6.44 -6.30 -10.61
N ILE A 279 6.92 -5.05 -10.60
CA ILE A 279 8.14 -4.64 -9.88
C ILE A 279 7.99 -4.90 -8.38
N ILE A 280 6.84 -4.53 -7.80
CA ILE A 280 6.60 -4.70 -6.37
C ILE A 280 6.55 -6.18 -6.02
N GLN A 281 5.80 -7.00 -6.77
CA GLN A 281 5.71 -8.46 -6.56
C GLN A 281 7.07 -9.14 -6.60
N SER A 282 7.94 -8.74 -7.52
CA SER A 282 9.29 -9.33 -7.62
C SER A 282 10.29 -8.77 -6.61
N SER A 283 9.94 -7.70 -5.87
CA SER A 283 10.77 -7.07 -4.83
C SER A 283 10.37 -7.41 -3.40
N ILE A 284 9.27 -8.14 -3.20
CA ILE A 284 8.73 -8.44 -1.88
C ILE A 284 9.01 -9.90 -1.51
N ASN A 285 9.43 -10.09 -0.26
CA ASN A 285 9.43 -11.37 0.42
C ASN A 285 8.67 -11.20 1.74
N VAL A 286 7.42 -11.67 1.77
CA VAL A 286 6.53 -11.50 2.93
C VAL A 286 7.13 -12.12 4.20
N ALA A 287 7.74 -13.30 4.10
CA ALA A 287 8.34 -13.96 5.26
C ALA A 287 9.47 -13.12 5.86
N GLU A 288 10.38 -12.60 5.03
CA GLU A 288 11.48 -11.76 5.48
C GLU A 288 10.99 -10.44 6.09
N ILE A 289 9.98 -9.81 5.49
CA ILE A 289 9.35 -8.58 6.02
C ILE A 289 8.75 -8.83 7.40
N LEU A 290 8.01 -9.92 7.57
CA LEU A 290 7.39 -10.27 8.85
C LEU A 290 8.43 -10.67 9.90
N ASP A 291 9.51 -11.33 9.51
CA ASP A 291 10.63 -11.61 10.43
C ASP A 291 11.25 -10.31 10.95
N ILE A 292 11.51 -9.34 10.06
CA ILE A 292 11.99 -8.00 10.47
C ILE A 292 10.98 -7.33 11.40
N GLN A 293 9.68 -7.38 11.07
CA GLN A 293 8.64 -6.81 11.92
C GLN A 293 8.66 -7.45 13.31
N HIS A 294 8.74 -8.78 13.41
CA HIS A 294 8.81 -9.48 14.68
C HIS A 294 10.04 -9.08 15.52
N GLU A 295 11.21 -8.94 14.88
CA GLU A 295 12.43 -8.52 15.59
C GLU A 295 12.36 -7.06 16.08
N VAL A 296 11.70 -6.18 15.33
CA VAL A 296 11.40 -4.81 15.78
C VAL A 296 10.43 -4.81 16.96
N VAL A 297 9.35 -5.60 16.89
CA VAL A 297 8.34 -5.71 17.97
C VAL A 297 8.96 -6.23 19.27
N LYS A 298 9.89 -7.20 19.20
CA LYS A 298 10.63 -7.72 20.36
C LYS A 298 11.71 -6.76 20.88
N GLY A 299 12.00 -5.67 20.16
CA GLY A 299 13.10 -4.75 20.49
C GLY A 299 14.49 -5.31 20.17
N ALA A 300 14.60 -6.41 19.42
CA ALA A 300 15.86 -7.01 18.97
C ALA A 300 16.47 -6.28 17.77
N MET A 301 15.66 -5.50 17.04
CA MET A 301 16.09 -4.65 15.93
C MET A 301 15.56 -3.22 16.09
N THR A 302 16.43 -2.22 15.92
CA THR A 302 15.99 -0.83 15.78
C THR A 302 15.39 -0.64 14.40
N PRO A 303 14.15 -0.15 14.28
CA PRO A 303 13.54 0.07 12.99
C PRO A 303 14.26 1.21 12.25
N ASN A 304 14.39 1.06 10.93
CA ASN A 304 14.91 2.09 10.03
C ASN A 304 13.91 2.24 8.89
N TYR A 305 13.16 3.33 8.91
CA TYR A 305 12.08 3.62 7.97
C TYR A 305 12.06 5.10 7.58
#